data_AF-A0A8H4FLL9-F1
#
_entry.id   AF-A0A8H4FLL9-F1
#
_cell.length_a   1.000
_cell.length_b   1.000
_cell.length_c   1.000
_cell.angle_alpha   90.00
_cell.angle_beta   90.00
_cell.angle_gamma   90.00
#
_symmetry.space_group_name_H-M   'P 1'
#
loop_
_entity.id
_entity.type
_entity.pdbx_description
1 polymer ?
#
loop_
_entity_poly.entity_id
_entity_poly.type
_entity_poly.pdbx_seq_one_letter_code
_entity_poly.pdbx_strand_id
1 'polypeptide(L)' 'MRPLSVTDHTRAAPSYIRCGVCSFENPLLSITCEICSHVFDPASVPNSWRCDREVCHSTKHVNPGDFGVCGLCGQRKKQN' A
#
# COMPACT_ATOMS: atom_id res chain seq x y z
N MET A 1 -1.54 -20.35 -46.43
CA MET A 1 -0.66 -20.68 -45.29
C MET A 1 -1.21 -19.92 -44.07
N ARG A 2 -1.62 -20.62 -42.99
CA ARG A 2 -2.09 -19.98 -41.74
C ARG A 2 -0.86 -19.73 -40.85
N PRO A 3 -0.66 -18.53 -40.27
CA PRO A 3 0.41 -18.35 -39.30
C PRO A 3 0.00 -19.02 -37.98
N LEU A 4 0.94 -19.72 -37.36
CA LEU A 4 0.82 -20.27 -36.02
C LEU A 4 0.99 -19.12 -35.03
N SER A 5 -0.01 -18.89 -34.18
CA SER A 5 0.07 -17.95 -33.05
C SER A 5 1.11 -18.42 -32.05
N VAL A 6 2.32 -17.85 -32.12
CA VAL A 6 3.31 -17.95 -31.04
C VAL A 6 2.95 -16.87 -30.03
N THR A 7 2.14 -17.21 -29.03
CA THR A 7 2.04 -16.39 -27.82
C THR A 7 3.29 -16.66 -26.98
N ASP A 8 4.31 -15.83 -27.19
CA ASP A 8 5.46 -15.69 -26.29
C ASP A 8 4.95 -15.20 -24.93
N HIS A 9 4.89 -16.09 -23.94
CA HIS A 9 4.49 -15.78 -22.57
C HIS A 9 5.68 -15.27 -21.76
N THR A 10 6.47 -14.35 -22.32
CA THR A 10 7.34 -13.52 -21.49
C THR A 10 6.43 -12.58 -20.69
N ARG A 11 6.04 -13.00 -19.49
CA ARG A 11 5.19 -12.22 -18.59
C ARG A 11 5.93 -10.93 -18.25
N ALA A 12 5.54 -9.83 -18.88
CA ALA A 12 6.06 -8.51 -18.57
C ALA A 12 5.98 -8.29 -17.05
N ALA A 13 7.04 -7.73 -16.47
CA ALA A 13 7.04 -7.39 -15.06
C ALA A 13 5.84 -6.47 -14.76
N PRO A 14 5.14 -6.66 -13.63
CA PRO A 14 4.01 -5.81 -13.28
C PRO A 14 4.48 -4.36 -13.16
N SER A 15 3.77 -3.43 -13.79
CA SER A 15 4.03 -1.99 -13.70
C SER A 15 3.33 -1.32 -12.51
N TYR A 16 2.55 -2.09 -11.75
CA TYR A 16 1.73 -1.60 -10.64
C TYR A 16 1.71 -2.57 -9.45
N ILE A 17 1.39 -2.03 -8.27
CA ILE A 17 1.13 -2.75 -7.02
C ILE A 17 -0.30 -2.46 -6.55
N ARG A 18 -1.06 -3.52 -6.26
CA ARG A 18 -2.40 -3.40 -5.70
C ARG A 18 -2.33 -3.19 -4.19
N CYS A 19 -3.01 -2.16 -3.68
CA CYS A 19 -3.06 -1.88 -2.27
C CYS A 19 -3.84 -2.95 -1.51
N GLY A 20 -3.20 -3.63 -0.57
CA GLY A 20 -3.86 -4.64 0.29
C GLY A 20 -4.87 -4.08 1.30
N VAL A 21 -5.06 -2.76 1.34
CA VAL A 21 -6.01 -2.07 2.24
C VAL A 21 -7.24 -1.58 1.47
N CYS A 22 -7.06 -0.84 0.37
CA CYS A 22 -8.17 -0.24 -0.38
C CYS A 22 -8.34 -0.78 -1.81
N SER A 23 -7.51 -1.75 -2.23
CA SER A 23 -7.51 -2.34 -3.58
C SER A 23 -7.14 -1.42 -4.74
N PHE A 24 -6.76 -0.17 -4.50
CA PHE A 24 -6.27 0.74 -5.55
C PHE A 24 -4.94 0.25 -6.14
N GLU A 25 -4.77 0.38 -7.46
CA GLU A 25 -3.54 0.03 -8.17
C GLU A 25 -2.63 1.27 -8.25
N ASN A 26 -1.44 1.17 -7.66
CA ASN A 26 -0.47 2.24 -7.60
C ASN A 26 0.71 1.89 -8.52
N PRO A 27 1.48 2.86 -9.04
CA PRO A 27 2.76 2.59 -9.68
C PRO A 27 3.64 1.64 -8.84
N LEU A 28 4.36 0.70 -9.48
CA LEU A 28 5.12 -0.34 -8.76
C LEU A 28 6.13 0.22 -7.74
N LEU A 29 6.67 1.41 -8.00
CA LEU A 29 7.66 2.09 -7.15
C LEU A 29 7.05 3.06 -6.13
N SER A 30 5.72 3.07 -5.97
CA SER A 30 5.06 3.87 -4.95
C SER A 30 5.44 3.39 -3.55
N ILE A 31 5.86 4.34 -2.69
CA ILE A 31 6.18 4.08 -1.27
C ILE A 31 4.94 4.11 -0.36
N THR A 32 3.87 4.77 -0.82
CA THR A 32 2.57 4.86 -0.15
C THR A 32 1.44 4.69 -1.16
N CYS A 33 0.28 4.26 -0.70
CA CYS A 33 -0.93 4.23 -1.52
C CYS A 33 -1.45 5.65 -1.75
N GLU A 34 -1.73 6.00 -2.99
CA GLU A 34 -2.25 7.33 -3.38
C GLU A 34 -3.63 7.63 -2.76
N ILE A 35 -4.48 6.61 -2.62
CA ILE A 35 -5.86 6.79 -2.13
C ILE A 35 -5.96 6.77 -0.60
N CYS A 36 -5.34 5.80 0.06
CA CYS A 36 -5.51 5.62 1.51
C CYS A 36 -4.25 5.92 2.33
N SER A 37 -3.15 6.31 1.67
CA SER A 37 -1.87 6.60 2.30
C SER A 37 -1.24 5.42 3.06
N HIS A 38 -1.69 4.18 2.80
CA HIS A 38 -1.04 2.98 3.35
C HIS A 38 0.43 2.93 2.91
N VAL A 39 1.35 2.88 3.86
CA VAL A 39 2.78 2.69 3.59
C VAL A 39 3.04 1.28 3.06
N PHE A 40 3.59 1.18 1.85
CA PHE A 40 4.01 -0.09 1.23
C PHE A 40 5.38 -0.54 1.73
N ASP A 41 6.29 0.41 1.92
CA ASP A 41 7.65 0.14 2.39
C ASP A 41 7.96 0.95 3.66
N PRO A 42 7.78 0.35 4.85
CA PRO A 42 8.11 0.99 6.12
C PRO A 42 9.59 1.35 6.28
N ALA A 43 10.52 0.69 5.56
CA ALA A 43 11.95 1.00 5.65
C ALA A 43 12.27 2.34 4.96
N SER A 44 11.51 2.69 3.92
CA SER A 44 11.63 3.98 3.21
C SER A 44 10.81 5.11 3.85
N VAL A 45 9.96 4.82 4.85
CA VAL A 45 9.11 5.81 5.54
C VAL A 45 9.40 5.79 7.05
N PRO A 46 10.34 6.65 7.50
CA PRO A 46 10.72 6.74 8.91
C PRO A 46 9.51 6.97 9.83
N ASN A 47 9.56 6.37 11.02
CA ASN A 47 8.54 6.54 12.08
C ASN A 47 7.11 6.13 11.68
N SER A 48 6.96 5.38 10.58
CA SER A 48 5.68 4.77 10.19
C SER A 48 5.09 3.94 11.33
N TRP A 49 3.76 3.93 11.44
CA TRP A 49 3.11 3.41 12.63
C TRP A 49 1.76 2.74 12.35
N ARG A 50 1.48 1.68 13.11
CA ARG A 50 0.17 1.02 13.14
C ARG A 50 -0.68 1.64 14.24
N CYS A 51 -1.96 1.88 13.93
CA CYS A 51 -2.90 2.37 14.92
C CYS A 51 -3.23 1.25 15.92
N ASP A 52 -3.20 1.58 17.21
CA ASP A 52 -3.43 0.65 18.32
C ASP A 52 -4.89 0.60 18.75
N ARG A 53 -5.80 1.28 18.05
CA ARG A 53 -7.25 1.22 18.31
C ARG A 53 -7.81 -0.12 17.84
N GLU A 54 -8.74 -0.68 18.60
CA GLU A 54 -9.35 -1.99 18.33
C GLU A 54 -9.91 -2.10 16.91
N VAL A 55 -10.60 -1.06 16.42
CA VAL A 55 -11.12 -0.97 15.05
C VAL A 55 -10.05 -1.15 13.96
N CYS A 56 -8.78 -0.88 14.26
CA CYS A 56 -7.67 -0.96 13.31
C CYS A 56 -6.84 -2.24 13.44
N HIS A 57 -7.01 -3.06 14.49
CA HIS A 57 -6.12 -4.21 14.78
C HIS A 57 -6.12 -5.27 13.68
N SER A 58 -7.27 -5.53 13.05
CA SER A 58 -7.40 -6.49 11.95
C SER A 58 -6.91 -5.96 10.61
N THR A 59 -6.54 -4.68 10.53
CA THR A 59 -6.19 -4.03 9.27
C THR A 59 -4.69 -4.13 8.98
N LYS A 60 -4.34 -4.23 7.70
CA LYS A 60 -2.94 -4.19 7.28
C LYS A 60 -2.38 -2.76 7.20
N HIS A 61 -3.21 -1.74 7.46
CA HIS A 61 -2.84 -0.34 7.29
C HIS A 61 -1.70 0.10 8.20
N VAL A 62 -0.83 0.90 7.61
CA VAL A 62 0.34 1.50 8.23
C VAL A 62 0.32 2.95 7.82
N ASN A 63 0.29 3.85 8.80
CA ASN A 63 0.28 5.29 8.56
C ASN A 63 1.72 5.79 8.31
N PRO A 64 1.90 6.83 7.48
CA PRO A 64 3.15 7.57 7.38
C PRO A 64 3.59 8.14 8.74
N GLY A 65 4.90 8.32 8.93
CA GLY A 65 5.44 8.70 10.23
C GLY A 65 5.14 10.15 10.65
N ASP A 66 4.98 11.02 9.66
CA ASP A 66 4.57 12.42 9.78
C ASP A 66 3.06 12.58 10.00
N PHE A 67 2.27 11.51 9.88
CA PHE A 67 0.83 11.56 10.16
C PHE A 67 0.58 11.49 11.67
N GLY A 68 0.02 12.57 12.22
CA GLY A 68 -0.44 12.66 13.62
C GLY A 68 -1.82 12.03 13.88
N VAL A 69 -2.51 11.55 12.83
CA VAL A 69 -3.84 10.94 12.88
C VAL A 69 -3.87 9.67 12.02
N CYS A 70 -4.69 8.69 12.40
CA CYS A 70 -4.84 7.46 11.63
C CYS A 70 -5.73 7.71 10.40
N GLY A 71 -5.24 7.34 9.22
CA GLY A 71 -5.98 7.46 7.96
C GLY A 71 -7.21 6.55 7.82
N LEU A 72 -7.37 5.54 8.70
CA LEU A 72 -8.55 4.68 8.71
C LEU A 72 -9.64 5.14 9.69
N CYS A 73 -9.28 5.39 10.94
CA CYS A 73 -10.26 5.66 12.00
C CYS A 73 -10.29 7.12 12.48
N GLY A 74 -9.40 7.98 11.96
CA GLY A 74 -9.32 9.40 12.31
C GLY A 74 -8.76 9.70 13.71
N GLN A 75 -8.48 8.69 14.52
CA GLN A 75 -7.96 8.87 15.87
C GLN A 75 -6.51 9.36 15.86
N ARG A 76 -6.15 10.22 16.82
CA ARG A 76 -4.78 10.75 16.96
C ARG A 76 -3.79 9.62 17.29
N LYS A 77 -2.58 9.73 16.72
CA LYS A 77 -1.43 8.91 17.13
C LYS A 77 -1.21 9.12 18.62
N LYS A 78 -1.23 8.04 19.40
CA LYS A 78 -0.83 8.14 20.81
C LYS A 78 0.64 8.56 20.84
N GLN A 79 0.92 9.64 21.55
CA GLN A 79 2.27 9.97 21.97
C GLN A 79 2.53 9.14 23.23
N ASN A 80 3.57 8.30 23.18
CA ASN A 80 4.12 7.67 24.37
C ASN A 80 5.13 8.62 25.00
#